data_AF-A0A1C5FMX5-F1
#
_entry.id   AF-A0A1C5FMX5-F1
#
_cell.length_a   1.000
_cell.length_b   1.000
_cell.length_c   1.000
_cell.angle_alpha   90.00
_cell.angle_beta   90.00
_cell.angle_gamma   90.00
#
_symmetry.space_group_name_H-M   'P 1'
#
loop_
_entity.id
_entity.type
_entity.pdbx_description
1 polymer ?
#
loop_
_entity_poly.entity_id
_entity_poly.type
_entity_poly.pdbx_seq_one_letter_code
_entity_poly.pdbx_strand_id
1 'polypeptide(L)'
;APGPRRLRTPGPLAMSARHHVQPPATTPDDDADLARWDDDGAPPARPRSSPHLWLRVGAELGDRLVALSGRQDLLVTCRPGTRSGAPAAFFPTLGEVEFDAGLFAPLQPHEIHPRIVGDEERYPAAWGVFVHEAAHAAHSVWTKPAGANPRVVEAALLLEESRVEGAHLITRPTDRTYLRTSARTLVMPDIAHPTLQGIEHAASVAALVLGRRDVGILDADETRAVADLCEKVLGANLLATLTRIWTAAHQCADHDATTMLAHAQKWCDALDTVAPALPVPDNLTDLLSGAVGVVMDHAAATDAADLAAQAAAANAMAAQSKAQAQDRAQRAGQRRKAAATAKSVFNARGTTVTPD
;
A
#
# COMPACT_ATOMS: atom_id res chain seq x y z
N ALA A 1 65.90 3.01 -40.26
CA ALA A 1 67.10 2.41 -39.66
C ALA A 1 66.79 2.14 -38.17
N PRO A 2 67.24 1.00 -37.58
CA PRO A 2 66.37 -0.17 -37.34
C PRO A 2 66.07 -0.50 -35.85
N GLY A 3 65.21 -1.52 -35.65
CA GLY A 3 64.57 -2.02 -34.39
C GLY A 3 65.52 -2.65 -33.34
N PRO A 4 65.11 -3.62 -32.47
CA PRO A 4 64.00 -4.61 -32.58
C PRO A 4 63.11 -4.65 -31.29
N ARG A 5 62.15 -5.54 -30.98
CA ARG A 5 61.89 -6.97 -31.20
C ARG A 5 60.45 -7.21 -30.66
N ARG A 6 59.55 -7.90 -31.36
CA ARG A 6 59.09 -9.27 -31.03
C ARG A 6 58.12 -9.78 -32.10
N LEU A 7 58.21 -11.09 -32.31
CA LEU A 7 57.68 -11.89 -33.41
C LEU A 7 56.31 -12.53 -33.09
N ARG A 8 55.50 -12.68 -34.16
CA ARG A 8 54.63 -13.82 -34.56
C ARG A 8 53.36 -14.18 -33.77
N THR A 9 52.21 -13.78 -34.34
CA THR A 9 51.03 -14.55 -34.89
C THR A 9 50.85 -16.04 -34.53
N PRO A 10 49.63 -16.65 -34.51
CA PRO A 10 48.48 -16.42 -35.43
C PRO A 10 47.04 -16.53 -34.83
N GLY A 11 45.97 -16.30 -35.64
CA GLY A 11 44.58 -16.77 -35.37
C GLY A 11 44.46 -18.31 -35.55
N PRO A 12 43.28 -18.95 -35.82
CA PRO A 12 41.91 -18.45 -36.06
C PRO A 12 40.80 -19.39 -35.43
N LEU A 13 39.56 -19.30 -35.95
CA LEU A 13 38.54 -20.37 -36.14
C LEU A 13 37.27 -20.37 -35.27
N ALA A 14 36.16 -20.18 -35.99
CA ALA A 14 34.83 -20.63 -35.63
C ALA A 14 34.69 -22.15 -35.80
N MET A 15 33.90 -22.82 -34.95
CA MET A 15 33.00 -23.92 -35.33
C MET A 15 31.94 -24.17 -34.23
N SER A 16 30.71 -24.39 -34.69
CA SER A 16 29.56 -24.86 -33.92
C SER A 16 29.80 -26.18 -33.20
N ALA A 17 29.15 -26.35 -32.05
CA ALA A 17 28.67 -27.66 -31.61
C ALA A 17 27.31 -27.48 -30.91
N ARG A 18 26.25 -27.91 -31.60
CA ARG A 18 24.97 -28.27 -30.99
C ARG A 18 25.23 -29.49 -30.11
N HIS A 19 24.88 -29.42 -28.84
CA HIS A 19 24.72 -30.62 -28.02
C HIS A 19 23.25 -30.78 -27.69
N HIS A 20 22.64 -31.70 -28.43
CA HIS A 20 21.40 -32.36 -28.04
C HIS A 20 21.66 -33.05 -26.70
N VAL A 21 21.01 -32.59 -25.64
CA VAL A 21 20.89 -33.35 -24.40
C VAL A 21 19.84 -34.42 -24.67
N GLN A 22 20.29 -35.66 -24.75
CA GLN A 22 19.44 -36.86 -24.72
C GLN A 22 18.80 -36.97 -23.33
N PRO A 23 17.49 -37.29 -23.21
CA PRO A 23 16.92 -37.65 -21.92
C PRO A 23 17.47 -39.01 -21.47
N PRO A 24 17.76 -39.22 -20.18
CA PRO A 24 18.20 -40.52 -19.68
C PRO A 24 17.05 -41.53 -19.77
N ALA A 25 17.43 -42.79 -20.02
CA ALA A 25 16.53 -43.93 -20.10
C ALA A 25 15.82 -44.17 -18.76
N THR A 26 14.50 -44.29 -18.81
CA THR A 26 13.64 -44.71 -17.71
C THR A 26 14.00 -46.12 -17.27
N THR A 27 14.30 -46.30 -15.98
CA THR A 27 14.47 -47.62 -15.38
C THR A 27 13.11 -48.25 -15.05
N PRO A 28 12.94 -49.59 -15.12
CA PRO A 28 11.64 -50.27 -14.95
C PRO A 28 10.99 -50.15 -13.57
N ASP A 29 11.61 -49.44 -12.61
CA ASP A 29 11.06 -49.18 -11.28
C ASP A 29 10.16 -47.93 -11.23
N ASP A 30 10.22 -47.04 -12.22
CA ASP A 30 9.43 -45.80 -12.23
C ASP A 30 7.93 -46.03 -12.56
N ASP A 31 7.57 -47.16 -13.17
CA ASP A 31 6.18 -47.51 -13.48
C ASP A 31 5.45 -48.18 -12.29
N ALA A 32 6.17 -48.61 -11.25
CA ALA A 32 5.58 -49.24 -10.07
C ALA A 32 5.14 -48.22 -8.99
N ASP A 33 5.72 -47.01 -9.00
CA ASP A 33 5.41 -45.94 -8.04
C ASP A 33 4.16 -45.12 -8.43
N LEU A 34 3.67 -45.25 -9.67
CA LEU A 34 2.46 -44.58 -10.14
C LEU A 34 1.16 -45.31 -9.77
N ALA A 35 1.23 -46.49 -9.16
CA ALA A 35 0.07 -47.35 -8.89
C ALA A 35 -0.27 -47.52 -7.40
N ARG A 36 0.27 -46.68 -6.49
CA ARG A 36 0.11 -46.87 -5.04
C ARG A 36 -0.33 -45.64 -4.24
N TRP A 37 -1.07 -44.72 -4.85
CA TRP A 37 -1.63 -43.54 -4.18
C TRP A 37 -3.16 -43.51 -4.19
N ASP A 38 -3.79 -44.65 -3.90
CA ASP A 38 -5.14 -44.64 -3.37
C ASP A 38 -5.10 -45.23 -1.95
N ASP A 39 -5.52 -44.41 -0.99
CA ASP A 39 -5.97 -44.81 0.35
C ASP A 39 -4.92 -44.93 1.48
N ASP A 40 -4.09 -43.89 1.65
CA ASP A 40 -3.54 -43.57 2.97
C ASP A 40 -4.12 -42.22 3.40
N GLY A 41 -5.10 -42.23 4.32
CA GLY A 41 -5.80 -41.04 4.86
C GLY A 41 -4.94 -40.02 5.62
N ALA A 42 -3.77 -39.68 5.09
CA ALA A 42 -2.96 -38.56 5.52
C ALA A 42 -3.70 -37.24 5.20
N PRO A 43 -3.69 -36.25 6.11
CA PRO A 43 -4.18 -34.92 5.77
C PRO A 43 -3.45 -34.41 4.53
N PRO A 44 -4.13 -33.70 3.61
CA PRO A 44 -3.51 -33.25 2.37
C PRO A 44 -2.21 -32.50 2.71
N ALA A 45 -1.13 -32.86 2.03
CA ALA A 45 0.16 -32.22 2.24
C ALA A 45 -0.02 -30.71 2.12
N ARG A 46 0.23 -29.98 3.22
CA ARG A 46 0.20 -28.51 3.18
C ARG A 46 1.19 -28.07 2.10
N PRO A 47 0.78 -27.28 1.09
CA PRO A 47 1.70 -26.82 0.07
C PRO A 47 2.85 -26.09 0.77
N ARG A 48 4.08 -26.60 0.64
CA ARG A 48 5.26 -25.82 1.03
C ARG A 48 5.23 -24.54 0.19
N SER A 49 5.53 -23.40 0.79
CA SER A 49 5.68 -22.13 0.06
C SER A 49 6.77 -22.31 -1.00
N SER A 50 6.37 -22.62 -2.24
CA SER A 50 7.30 -22.67 -3.36
C SER A 50 7.72 -21.24 -3.68
N PRO A 51 9.03 -20.95 -3.82
CA PRO A 51 9.51 -19.63 -4.24
C PRO A 51 8.80 -19.10 -5.50
N HIS A 52 8.35 -20.01 -6.38
CA HIS A 52 7.59 -19.66 -7.58
C HIS A 52 6.21 -19.04 -7.31
N LEU A 53 5.57 -19.34 -6.17
CA LEU A 53 4.27 -18.75 -5.84
C LEU A 53 4.40 -17.27 -5.47
N TRP A 54 5.50 -16.88 -4.82
CA TRP A 54 5.77 -15.48 -4.54
C TRP A 54 6.15 -14.68 -5.79
N LEU A 55 6.79 -15.31 -6.79
CA LEU A 55 6.99 -14.70 -8.11
C LEU A 55 5.65 -14.36 -8.78
N ARG A 56 4.65 -15.25 -8.68
CA ARG A 56 3.30 -14.96 -9.19
C ARG A 56 2.68 -13.77 -8.47
N VAL A 57 2.72 -13.75 -7.13
CA VAL A 57 2.18 -12.63 -6.33
C VAL A 57 2.86 -11.31 -6.72
N GLY A 58 4.19 -11.29 -6.83
CA GLY A 58 4.95 -10.13 -7.31
C GLY A 58 4.52 -9.68 -8.71
N ALA A 59 4.39 -10.60 -9.67
CA ALA A 59 3.92 -10.26 -11.02
C ALA A 59 2.50 -9.65 -11.03
N GLU A 60 1.57 -10.21 -10.23
CA GLU A 60 0.21 -9.69 -10.12
C GLU A 60 0.15 -8.33 -9.42
N LEU A 61 1.00 -8.10 -8.41
CA LEU A 61 1.19 -6.77 -7.84
C LEU A 61 1.76 -5.80 -8.89
N GLY A 62 2.71 -6.23 -9.72
CA GLY A 62 3.24 -5.44 -10.83
C GLY A 62 2.15 -4.93 -11.77
N ASP A 63 1.18 -5.77 -12.12
CA ASP A 63 0.02 -5.36 -12.93
C ASP A 63 -0.81 -4.25 -12.23
N ARG A 64 -0.97 -4.36 -10.91
CA ARG A 64 -1.66 -3.34 -10.10
C ARG A 64 -0.82 -2.06 -9.95
N LEU A 65 0.50 -2.17 -9.89
CA LEU A 65 1.42 -1.02 -9.76
C LEU A 65 1.28 -0.05 -10.93
N VAL A 66 1.01 -0.56 -12.14
CA VAL A 66 0.78 0.28 -13.32
C VAL A 66 -0.41 1.22 -13.09
N ALA A 67 -1.50 0.72 -12.50
CA ALA A 67 -2.70 1.52 -12.24
C ALA A 67 -2.53 2.49 -11.06
N LEU A 68 -1.67 2.16 -10.09
CA LEU A 68 -1.39 3.02 -8.93
C LEU A 68 -0.39 4.13 -9.28
N SER A 69 0.67 3.79 -10.01
CA SER A 69 1.81 4.69 -10.27
C SER A 69 1.80 5.37 -11.64
N GLY A 70 1.01 4.85 -12.59
CA GLY A 70 1.04 5.28 -13.99
C GLY A 70 2.27 4.81 -14.77
N ARG A 71 3.15 4.00 -14.16
CA ARG A 71 4.40 3.52 -14.77
C ARG A 71 4.32 2.06 -15.20
N GLN A 72 4.89 1.76 -16.37
CA GLN A 72 4.90 0.41 -16.96
C GLN A 72 6.29 -0.25 -16.92
N ASP A 73 7.30 0.48 -16.45
CA ASP A 73 8.69 0.05 -16.42
C ASP A 73 9.12 -0.50 -15.05
N LEU A 74 8.15 -0.75 -14.17
CA LEU A 74 8.40 -1.18 -12.80
C LEU A 74 8.22 -2.68 -12.61
N LEU A 75 9.08 -3.27 -11.79
CA LEU A 75 9.00 -4.64 -11.33
C LEU A 75 8.64 -4.67 -9.84
N VAL A 76 7.89 -5.70 -9.42
CA VAL A 76 7.61 -5.96 -8.01
C VAL A 76 8.20 -7.31 -7.64
N THR A 77 9.09 -7.30 -6.65
CA THR A 77 9.69 -8.51 -6.08
C THR A 77 9.09 -8.78 -4.71
N CYS A 78 8.36 -9.89 -4.58
CA CYS A 78 7.82 -10.34 -3.30
C CYS A 78 8.63 -11.53 -2.79
N ARG A 79 9.19 -11.44 -1.58
CA ARG A 79 9.99 -12.51 -0.96
C ARG A 79 10.05 -12.33 0.56
N PRO A 80 10.38 -13.37 1.35
CA PRO A 80 10.61 -13.19 2.78
C PRO A 80 11.76 -12.20 3.04
N GLY A 81 11.45 -11.10 3.72
CA GLY A 81 12.37 -9.99 3.99
C GLY A 81 12.73 -9.16 2.76
N THR A 82 13.16 -7.92 2.99
CA THR A 82 13.66 -6.99 1.96
C THR A 82 15.15 -6.73 2.13
N ARG A 83 15.79 -6.11 1.13
CA ARG A 83 17.20 -5.70 1.24
C ARG A 83 17.41 -4.54 2.21
N SER A 84 16.41 -3.66 2.37
CA SER A 84 16.45 -2.51 3.26
C SER A 84 16.12 -2.87 4.71
N GLY A 85 15.44 -4.00 4.93
CA GLY A 85 14.85 -4.35 6.23
C GLY A 85 13.49 -3.69 6.49
N ALA A 86 13.09 -2.72 5.65
CA ALA A 86 11.75 -2.14 5.68
C ALA A 86 10.73 -3.11 5.06
N PRO A 87 9.44 -3.08 5.45
CA PRO A 87 8.44 -4.01 4.94
C PRO A 87 8.24 -3.94 3.42
N ALA A 88 8.49 -2.78 2.81
CA ALA A 88 8.67 -2.62 1.39
C ALA A 88 9.66 -1.47 1.12
N ALA A 89 10.14 -1.36 -0.12
CA ALA A 89 10.93 -0.22 -0.56
C ALA A 89 10.94 -0.10 -2.08
N PHE A 90 10.68 1.11 -2.57
CA PHE A 90 10.92 1.50 -3.95
C PHE A 90 12.39 1.86 -4.19
N PHE A 91 12.97 1.30 -5.25
CA PHE A 91 14.33 1.55 -5.70
C PHE A 91 14.30 2.24 -7.08
N PRO A 92 14.33 3.59 -7.13
CA PRO A 92 14.16 4.34 -8.38
C PRO A 92 15.13 3.96 -9.49
N THR A 93 16.40 3.69 -9.14
CA THR A 93 17.47 3.36 -10.09
C THR A 93 17.32 1.96 -10.71
N LEU A 94 16.59 1.06 -10.04
CA LEU A 94 16.34 -0.29 -10.51
C LEU A 94 14.97 -0.43 -11.18
N GLY A 95 14.07 0.55 -10.97
CA GLY A 95 12.67 0.40 -11.33
C GLY A 95 12.01 -0.76 -10.59
N GLU A 96 12.35 -0.96 -9.31
CA GLU A 96 11.92 -2.12 -8.52
C GLU A 96 11.22 -1.65 -7.24
N VAL A 97 10.07 -2.27 -6.92
CA VAL A 97 9.50 -2.27 -5.58
C VAL A 97 9.79 -3.63 -4.95
N GLU A 98 10.57 -3.65 -3.87
CA GLU A 98 10.71 -4.84 -3.05
C GLU A 98 9.64 -4.89 -1.97
N PHE A 99 9.16 -6.10 -1.69
CA PHE A 99 8.03 -6.32 -0.81
C PHE A 99 8.25 -7.55 0.07
N ASP A 100 8.15 -7.38 1.40
CA ASP A 100 8.24 -8.49 2.34
C ASP A 100 6.97 -9.33 2.29
N ALA A 101 7.12 -10.61 1.94
CA ALA A 101 6.07 -11.61 1.97
C ALA A 101 5.40 -11.74 3.35
N GLY A 102 6.11 -11.40 4.43
CA GLY A 102 5.59 -11.40 5.80
C GLY A 102 4.37 -10.49 6.00
N LEU A 103 4.22 -9.44 5.19
CA LEU A 103 3.08 -8.52 5.25
C LEU A 103 1.74 -9.17 4.91
N PHE A 104 1.77 -10.29 4.19
CA PHE A 104 0.55 -11.02 3.82
C PHE A 104 0.09 -12.01 4.89
N ALA A 105 0.84 -12.21 5.98
CA ALA A 105 0.47 -13.14 7.03
C ALA A 105 -0.93 -12.83 7.60
N PRO A 106 -1.77 -13.85 7.89
CA PRO A 106 -1.46 -15.29 7.84
C PRO A 106 -1.65 -15.95 6.46
N LEU A 107 -2.03 -15.21 5.43
CA LEU A 107 -2.33 -15.75 4.10
C LEU A 107 -1.10 -16.38 3.45
N GLN A 108 -1.33 -17.50 2.77
CA GLN A 108 -0.33 -18.17 1.97
C GLN A 108 -0.33 -17.63 0.54
N PRO A 109 0.78 -17.74 -0.19
CA PRO A 109 0.91 -17.14 -1.52
C PRO A 109 -0.04 -17.71 -2.56
N HIS A 110 -0.70 -18.85 -2.34
CA HIS A 110 -1.73 -19.37 -3.24
C HIS A 110 -3.12 -18.77 -2.99
N GLU A 111 -3.32 -18.09 -1.87
CA GLU A 111 -4.59 -17.47 -1.47
C GLU A 111 -4.66 -15.99 -1.89
N ILE A 112 -3.55 -15.42 -2.38
CA ILE A 112 -3.40 -13.98 -2.67
C ILE A 112 -3.52 -13.78 -4.18
N HIS A 113 -4.50 -13.02 -4.64
CA HIS A 113 -4.78 -12.81 -6.06
C HIS A 113 -4.92 -11.32 -6.39
N PRO A 114 -3.84 -10.54 -6.43
CA PRO A 114 -3.90 -9.09 -6.61
C PRO A 114 -4.58 -8.62 -7.91
N ARG A 115 -4.69 -9.48 -8.93
CA ARG A 115 -5.47 -9.19 -10.15
C ARG A 115 -6.97 -9.09 -9.91
N ILE A 116 -7.48 -9.69 -8.84
CA ILE A 116 -8.88 -9.60 -8.45
C ILE A 116 -9.05 -8.31 -7.65
N VAL A 117 -9.78 -7.35 -8.21
CA VAL A 117 -10.14 -6.12 -7.51
C VAL A 117 -10.95 -6.47 -6.26
N GLY A 118 -10.54 -5.92 -5.12
CA GLY A 118 -11.13 -6.20 -3.80
C GLY A 118 -10.40 -7.30 -3.03
N ASP A 119 -9.48 -8.07 -3.65
CA ASP A 119 -8.66 -9.02 -2.91
C ASP A 119 -7.76 -8.32 -1.88
N GLU A 120 -7.38 -7.07 -2.15
CA GLU A 120 -6.65 -6.19 -1.23
C GLU A 120 -7.33 -6.01 0.15
N GLU A 121 -8.64 -6.16 0.24
CA GLU A 121 -9.38 -6.07 1.51
C GLU A 121 -8.99 -7.16 2.50
N ARG A 122 -8.40 -8.27 2.02
CA ARG A 122 -7.95 -9.40 2.85
C ARG A 122 -6.56 -9.20 3.45
N TYR A 123 -5.79 -8.24 2.94
CA TYR A 123 -4.44 -7.92 3.39
C TYR A 123 -4.21 -6.40 3.39
N PRO A 124 -5.02 -5.62 4.13
CA PRO A 124 -5.00 -4.16 4.04
C PRO A 124 -3.66 -3.55 4.44
N ALA A 125 -2.91 -4.17 5.35
CA ALA A 125 -1.55 -3.73 5.71
C ALA A 125 -0.57 -3.86 4.54
N ALA A 126 -0.54 -5.03 3.88
CA ALA A 126 0.28 -5.24 2.70
C ALA A 126 -0.14 -4.27 1.57
N TRP A 127 -1.43 -4.15 1.30
CA TRP A 127 -1.89 -3.26 0.25
C TRP A 127 -1.62 -1.77 0.56
N GLY A 128 -1.76 -1.35 1.82
CA GLY A 128 -1.40 -0.01 2.27
C GLY A 128 0.07 0.32 2.02
N VAL A 129 0.98 -0.55 2.46
CA VAL A 129 2.41 -0.39 2.19
C VAL A 129 2.67 -0.36 0.68
N PHE A 130 2.00 -1.20 -0.10
CA PHE A 130 2.16 -1.22 -1.56
C PHE A 130 1.69 0.08 -2.23
N VAL A 131 0.59 0.67 -1.76
CA VAL A 131 0.10 1.98 -2.22
C VAL A 131 1.09 3.09 -1.87
N HIS A 132 1.69 3.05 -0.67
CA HIS A 132 2.75 3.98 -0.27
C HIS A 132 3.95 3.90 -1.23
N GLU A 133 4.45 2.70 -1.52
CA GLU A 133 5.54 2.54 -2.49
C GLU A 133 5.16 2.96 -3.92
N ALA A 134 3.89 2.75 -4.30
CA ALA A 134 3.39 3.23 -5.58
C ALA A 134 3.34 4.75 -5.66
N ALA A 135 3.04 5.44 -4.55
CA ALA A 135 3.11 6.89 -4.45
C ALA A 135 4.56 7.38 -4.64
N HIS A 136 5.54 6.75 -4.00
CA HIS A 136 6.96 7.01 -4.29
C HIS A 136 7.32 6.74 -5.75
N ALA A 137 6.85 5.63 -6.32
CA ALA A 137 7.15 5.28 -7.70
C ALA A 137 6.60 6.28 -8.72
N ALA A 138 5.43 6.88 -8.42
CA ALA A 138 4.81 7.93 -9.21
C ALA A 138 5.47 9.30 -9.03
N HIS A 139 5.78 9.66 -7.77
CA HIS A 139 6.02 11.05 -7.40
C HIS A 139 7.47 11.35 -6.98
N SER A 140 8.27 10.38 -6.54
CA SER A 140 9.69 10.59 -6.20
C SER A 140 10.59 10.55 -7.44
N VAL A 141 10.43 11.55 -8.31
CA VAL A 141 11.13 11.65 -9.60
C VAL A 141 12.45 12.42 -9.48
N TRP A 142 12.56 13.33 -8.51
CA TRP A 142 13.75 14.11 -8.30
C TRP A 142 14.95 13.22 -7.94
N THR A 143 16.13 13.56 -8.46
CA THR A 143 17.35 12.79 -8.22
C THR A 143 18.28 13.53 -7.29
N LYS A 144 18.84 12.82 -6.30
CA LYS A 144 19.90 13.35 -5.44
C LYS A 144 21.09 13.85 -6.27
N PRO A 145 21.46 15.14 -6.18
CA PRO A 145 22.65 15.66 -6.83
C PRO A 145 23.94 15.03 -6.29
N ALA A 146 24.95 14.88 -7.14
CA ALA A 146 26.27 14.43 -6.72
C ALA A 146 26.85 15.41 -5.69
N GLY A 147 27.38 14.87 -4.58
CA GLY A 147 27.97 15.67 -3.51
C GLY A 147 26.97 16.39 -2.58
N ALA A 148 25.67 16.15 -2.72
CA ALA A 148 24.67 16.67 -1.78
C ALA A 148 24.96 16.19 -0.34
N ASN A 149 24.77 17.09 0.63
CA ASN A 149 25.00 16.80 2.05
C ASN A 149 24.06 15.65 2.50
N PRO A 150 24.58 14.53 3.02
CA PRO A 150 23.76 13.38 3.42
C PRO A 150 22.64 13.73 4.40
N ARG A 151 22.89 14.61 5.37
CA ARG A 151 21.87 15.01 6.37
C ARG A 151 20.72 15.80 5.74
N VAL A 152 21.02 16.64 4.75
CA VAL A 152 20.00 17.39 3.99
C VAL A 152 19.21 16.43 3.11
N VAL A 153 19.84 15.41 2.55
CA VAL A 153 19.16 14.39 1.75
C VAL A 153 18.23 13.55 2.64
N GLU A 154 18.66 13.16 3.84
CA GLU A 154 17.82 12.45 4.80
C GLU A 154 16.61 13.29 5.22
N ALA A 155 16.80 14.57 5.50
CA ALA A 155 15.69 15.49 5.76
C ALA A 155 14.76 15.63 4.53
N ALA A 156 15.30 15.65 3.31
CA ALA A 156 14.48 15.68 2.09
C ALA A 156 13.63 14.41 1.95
N LEU A 157 14.20 13.23 2.22
CA LEU A 157 13.46 11.96 2.19
C LEU A 157 12.37 11.92 3.27
N LEU A 158 12.64 12.42 4.48
CA LEU A 158 11.62 12.56 5.53
C LEU A 158 10.44 13.44 5.10
N LEU A 159 10.71 14.56 4.42
CA LEU A 159 9.66 15.46 3.91
C LEU A 159 8.92 14.85 2.71
N GLU A 160 9.61 14.02 1.93
CA GLU A 160 9.07 13.32 0.76
C GLU A 160 7.91 12.39 1.14
N GLU A 161 8.01 11.70 2.28
CA GLU A 161 6.99 10.76 2.82
C GLU A 161 5.55 11.28 2.68
N SER A 162 5.25 12.41 3.32
CA SER A 162 3.90 12.99 3.29
C SER A 162 3.61 13.73 1.99
N ARG A 163 4.64 14.25 1.29
CA ARG A 163 4.46 14.89 -0.02
C ARG A 163 3.93 13.91 -1.06
N VAL A 164 4.56 12.75 -1.21
CA VAL A 164 4.18 11.78 -2.25
C VAL A 164 2.80 11.19 -1.97
N GLU A 165 2.48 10.91 -0.70
CA GLU A 165 1.17 10.39 -0.32
C GLU A 165 0.07 11.45 -0.54
N GLY A 166 0.34 12.71 -0.23
CA GLY A 166 -0.56 13.82 -0.54
C GLY A 166 -0.79 13.99 -2.04
N ALA A 167 0.27 13.94 -2.85
CA ALA A 167 0.18 13.99 -4.31
C ALA A 167 -0.63 12.81 -4.88
N HIS A 168 -0.42 11.60 -4.33
CA HIS A 168 -1.16 10.40 -4.69
C HIS A 168 -2.66 10.56 -4.43
N LEU A 169 -3.04 11.09 -3.26
CA LEU A 169 -4.44 11.30 -2.89
C LEU A 169 -5.19 12.30 -3.77
N ILE A 170 -4.51 13.28 -4.38
CA ILE A 170 -5.15 14.22 -5.32
C ILE A 170 -5.78 13.48 -6.49
N THR A 171 -5.11 12.42 -6.98
CA THR A 171 -5.59 11.64 -8.13
C THR A 171 -6.33 10.36 -7.70
N ARG A 172 -6.08 9.87 -6.48
CA ARG A 172 -6.60 8.59 -5.97
C ARG A 172 -7.15 8.73 -4.54
N PRO A 173 -8.20 9.54 -4.32
CA PRO A 173 -8.71 9.84 -2.98
C PRO A 173 -9.25 8.61 -2.23
N THR A 174 -9.67 7.56 -2.94
CA THR A 174 -10.14 6.30 -2.34
C THR A 174 -9.04 5.51 -1.65
N ASP A 175 -7.77 5.76 -2.02
CA ASP A 175 -6.64 5.03 -1.45
C ASP A 175 -6.27 5.53 -0.03
N ARG A 176 -6.93 6.59 0.46
CA ARG A 176 -6.75 7.15 1.82
C ARG A 176 -6.81 6.08 2.91
N THR A 177 -7.78 5.17 2.87
CA THR A 177 -7.93 4.12 3.89
C THR A 177 -6.71 3.21 3.97
N TYR A 178 -6.08 2.94 2.82
CA TYR A 178 -4.90 2.09 2.74
C TYR A 178 -3.63 2.84 3.17
N LEU A 179 -3.50 4.12 2.83
CA LEU A 179 -2.41 4.97 3.34
C LEU A 179 -2.50 5.19 4.87
N ARG A 180 -3.72 5.22 5.42
CA ARG A 180 -3.89 5.21 6.88
C ARG A 180 -3.40 3.92 7.52
N THR A 181 -3.66 2.80 6.85
CA THR A 181 -3.16 1.49 7.30
C THR A 181 -1.64 1.40 7.17
N SER A 182 -1.06 1.92 6.07
CA SER A 182 0.40 1.93 5.87
C SER A 182 1.12 2.74 6.95
N ALA A 183 0.57 3.89 7.35
CA ALA A 183 1.13 4.72 8.41
C ALA A 183 1.31 3.92 9.72
N ARG A 184 0.35 3.06 10.09
CA ARG A 184 0.47 2.18 11.27
C ARG A 184 1.61 1.17 11.13
N THR A 185 1.73 0.58 9.93
CA THR A 185 2.69 -0.49 9.65
C THR A 185 4.12 0.03 9.52
N LEU A 186 4.32 1.22 8.95
CA LEU A 186 5.63 1.79 8.66
C LEU A 186 6.17 2.66 9.80
N VAL A 187 5.33 3.50 10.42
CA VAL A 187 5.80 4.49 11.41
C VAL A 187 6.14 3.85 12.76
N MET A 188 5.37 2.85 13.20
CA MET A 188 5.56 2.25 14.53
C MET A 188 6.94 1.59 14.71
N PRO A 189 7.45 0.78 13.76
CA PRO A 189 8.81 0.24 13.84
C PRO A 189 9.90 1.31 13.94
N ASP A 190 9.81 2.37 13.13
CA ASP A 190 10.80 3.44 13.10
C ASP A 190 10.91 4.19 14.43
N ILE A 191 9.78 4.35 15.13
CA ILE A 191 9.76 5.04 16.43
C ILE A 191 10.25 4.14 17.55
N ALA A 192 9.96 2.83 17.47
CA ALA A 192 10.46 1.84 18.42
C ALA A 192 11.98 1.60 18.28
N HIS A 193 12.51 1.80 17.06
CA HIS A 193 13.92 1.61 16.74
C HIS A 193 14.50 2.82 16.00
N PRO A 194 14.57 3.99 16.66
CA PRO A 194 14.84 5.23 15.97
C PRO A 194 16.31 5.37 15.59
N THR A 195 16.54 5.82 14.36
CA THR A 195 17.87 6.19 13.85
C THR A 195 18.31 7.56 14.39
N LEU A 196 17.37 8.46 14.63
CA LEU A 196 17.56 9.78 15.23
C LEU A 196 17.29 9.74 16.74
N GLN A 197 17.84 10.70 17.47
CA GLN A 197 17.68 10.78 18.93
C GLN A 197 17.30 12.20 19.38
N GLY A 198 16.74 12.31 20.58
CA GLY A 198 16.42 13.60 21.20
C GLY A 198 15.45 14.46 20.36
N ILE A 199 15.77 15.74 20.22
CA ILE A 199 14.93 16.72 19.49
C ILE A 199 14.74 16.34 18.02
N GLU A 200 15.77 15.77 17.37
CA GLU A 200 15.65 15.35 15.97
C GLU A 200 14.66 14.19 15.81
N HIS A 201 14.60 13.26 16.78
CA HIS A 201 13.59 12.20 16.80
C HIS A 201 12.17 12.76 16.99
N ALA A 202 11.98 13.69 17.93
CA ALA A 202 10.66 14.34 18.09
C ALA A 202 10.24 15.10 16.83
N ALA A 203 11.18 15.76 16.14
CA ALA A 203 10.91 16.45 14.89
C ALA A 203 10.56 15.47 13.74
N SER A 204 11.24 14.33 13.65
CA SER A 204 10.92 13.31 12.62
C SER A 204 9.54 12.69 12.86
N VAL A 205 9.19 12.38 14.11
CA VAL A 205 7.84 11.92 14.48
C VAL A 205 6.78 12.96 14.11
N ALA A 206 7.04 14.25 14.36
CA ALA A 206 6.14 15.32 13.96
C ALA A 206 5.93 15.35 12.43
N ALA A 207 7.00 15.23 11.63
CA ALA A 207 6.88 15.19 10.17
C ALA A 207 6.13 13.95 9.68
N LEU A 208 6.43 12.76 10.21
CA LEU A 208 5.81 11.50 9.80
C LEU A 208 4.32 11.43 10.14
N VAL A 209 3.89 12.00 11.26
CA VAL A 209 2.50 11.94 11.74
C VAL A 209 1.72 13.20 11.36
N LEU A 210 2.21 14.40 11.72
CA LEU A 210 1.50 15.65 11.47
C LEU A 210 1.59 16.07 10.01
N GLY A 211 2.68 15.71 9.30
CA GLY A 211 2.74 15.88 7.84
C GLY A 211 1.65 15.08 7.13
N ARG A 212 1.42 13.82 7.55
CA ARG A 212 0.33 12.97 7.05
C ARG A 212 -1.06 13.50 7.42
N ARG A 213 -1.22 14.12 8.58
CA ARG A 213 -2.44 14.87 8.93
C ARG A 213 -2.70 16.02 7.96
N ASP A 214 -1.67 16.81 7.67
CA ASP A 214 -1.81 18.04 6.89
C ASP A 214 -2.09 17.77 5.40
N VAL A 215 -1.76 16.58 4.89
CA VAL A 215 -2.21 16.09 3.57
C VAL A 215 -3.51 15.29 3.60
N GLY A 216 -4.16 15.17 4.77
CA GLY A 216 -5.48 14.58 4.93
C GLY A 216 -5.51 13.05 5.07
N ILE A 217 -4.38 12.40 5.34
CA ILE A 217 -4.34 10.95 5.61
C ILE A 217 -4.84 10.66 7.02
N LEU A 218 -4.27 11.34 8.01
CA LEU A 218 -4.67 11.24 9.42
C LEU A 218 -5.59 12.40 9.80
N ASP A 219 -6.49 12.18 10.76
CA ASP A 219 -7.40 13.22 11.22
C ASP A 219 -6.82 14.02 12.40
N ALA A 220 -7.31 15.25 12.57
CA ALA A 220 -6.75 16.19 13.53
C ALA A 220 -7.00 15.78 14.99
N ASP A 221 -8.11 15.11 15.27
CA ASP A 221 -8.44 14.58 16.57
C ASP A 221 -7.64 13.31 16.91
N GLU A 222 -7.37 12.47 15.92
CA GLU A 222 -6.53 11.27 16.06
C GLU A 222 -5.09 11.62 16.43
N THR A 223 -4.55 12.69 15.84
CA THR A 223 -3.13 13.08 15.97
C THR A 223 -2.81 13.94 17.19
N ARG A 224 -3.80 14.24 18.05
CA ARG A 224 -3.66 15.18 19.17
C ARG A 224 -2.56 14.80 20.15
N ALA A 225 -2.45 13.51 20.50
CA ALA A 225 -1.43 13.04 21.44
C ALA A 225 0.01 13.35 20.96
N VAL A 226 0.26 13.18 19.66
CA VAL A 226 1.55 13.51 19.05
C VAL A 226 1.75 15.02 18.93
N ALA A 227 0.71 15.76 18.54
CA ALA A 227 0.76 17.21 18.44
C ALA A 227 1.13 17.86 19.79
N ASP A 228 0.42 17.47 20.86
CA ASP A 228 0.64 18.00 22.21
C ASP A 228 2.04 17.66 22.74
N LEU A 229 2.50 16.40 22.53
CA LEU A 229 3.83 15.98 22.97
C LEU A 229 4.93 16.70 22.18
N CYS A 230 4.79 16.80 20.85
CA CYS A 230 5.77 17.50 20.02
C CYS A 230 5.81 18.99 20.36
N GLU A 231 4.68 19.64 20.62
CA GLU A 231 4.66 21.04 21.05
C GLU A 231 5.36 21.21 22.40
N LYS A 232 5.15 20.29 23.35
CA LYS A 232 5.82 20.31 24.65
C LYS A 232 7.34 20.14 24.54
N VAL A 233 7.82 19.28 23.63
CA VAL A 233 9.25 18.94 23.49
C VAL A 233 9.99 19.94 22.59
N LEU A 234 9.41 20.28 21.45
CA LEU A 234 10.00 21.17 20.45
C LEU A 234 9.75 22.65 20.76
N GLY A 235 8.69 22.94 21.50
CA GLY A 235 8.14 24.28 21.67
C GLY A 235 7.30 24.71 20.45
N ALA A 236 6.28 25.53 20.71
CA ALA A 236 5.33 25.99 19.69
C ALA A 236 6.01 26.67 18.47
N ASN A 237 7.06 27.46 18.69
CA ASN A 237 7.74 28.20 17.62
C ASN A 237 8.53 27.28 16.67
N LEU A 238 9.24 26.29 17.20
CA LEU A 238 9.97 25.34 16.38
C LEU A 238 8.98 24.45 15.63
N LEU A 239 7.98 23.89 16.33
CA LEU A 239 6.96 23.07 15.70
C LEU A 239 6.26 23.83 14.57
N ALA A 240 5.82 25.07 14.78
CA ALA A 240 5.22 25.89 13.72
C ALA A 240 6.17 26.18 12.55
N THR A 241 7.48 26.28 12.81
CA THR A 241 8.48 26.45 11.75
C THR A 241 8.64 25.19 10.92
N LEU A 242 8.78 24.03 11.58
CA LEU A 242 8.81 22.73 10.92
C LEU A 242 7.51 22.51 10.11
N THR A 243 6.35 22.90 10.65
CA THR A 243 5.05 22.81 9.96
C THR A 243 5.04 23.56 8.65
N ARG A 244 5.52 24.80 8.65
CA ARG A 244 5.63 25.58 7.42
C ARG A 244 6.59 24.94 6.41
N ILE A 245 7.65 24.28 6.88
CA ILE A 245 8.63 23.63 6.00
C ILE A 245 8.01 22.41 5.31
N TRP A 246 7.39 21.48 6.05
CA TRP A 246 6.78 20.30 5.40
C TRP A 246 5.57 20.68 4.54
N THR A 247 4.76 21.66 4.95
CA THR A 247 3.63 22.12 4.15
C THR A 247 4.10 22.77 2.83
N ALA A 248 5.24 23.45 2.84
CA ALA A 248 5.85 23.95 1.62
C ALA A 248 6.43 22.82 0.76
N ALA A 249 7.02 21.79 1.38
CA ALA A 249 7.48 20.59 0.66
C ALA A 249 6.32 19.84 -0.01
N HIS A 250 5.11 19.81 0.58
CA HIS A 250 3.90 19.24 -0.04
C HIS A 250 3.55 19.89 -1.38
N GLN A 251 3.97 21.14 -1.61
CA GLN A 251 3.73 21.88 -2.85
C GLN A 251 4.86 21.73 -3.86
N CYS A 252 5.94 21.02 -3.50
CA CYS A 252 7.09 20.82 -4.38
C CYS A 252 6.73 19.87 -5.53
N ALA A 253 7.08 20.25 -6.75
CA ALA A 253 6.89 19.41 -7.93
C ALA A 253 7.81 18.17 -7.87
N ASP A 254 7.33 17.06 -8.44
CA ASP A 254 7.98 15.74 -8.38
C ASP A 254 9.45 15.72 -8.82
N HIS A 255 9.82 16.60 -9.77
CA HIS A 255 11.16 16.67 -10.36
C HIS A 255 12.05 17.78 -9.76
N ASP A 256 11.53 18.59 -8.84
CA ASP A 256 12.23 19.78 -8.34
C ASP A 256 13.15 19.44 -7.15
N ALA A 257 14.28 18.82 -7.48
CA ALA A 257 15.32 18.48 -6.51
C ALA A 257 15.87 19.72 -5.78
N THR A 258 15.93 20.87 -6.46
CA THR A 258 16.51 22.11 -5.90
C THR A 258 15.63 22.66 -4.79
N THR A 259 14.32 22.79 -5.03
CA THR A 259 13.39 23.28 -4.03
C THR A 259 13.24 22.29 -2.88
N MET A 260 13.16 20.98 -3.16
CA MET A 260 13.09 19.94 -2.13
C MET A 260 14.31 20.01 -1.18
N LEU A 261 15.52 20.07 -1.72
CA LEU A 261 16.74 20.18 -0.90
C LEU A 261 16.83 21.52 -0.17
N ALA A 262 16.29 22.61 -0.72
CA ALA A 262 16.22 23.89 -0.03
C ALA A 262 15.27 23.85 1.18
N HIS A 263 14.15 23.14 1.10
CA HIS A 263 13.27 22.89 2.24
C HIS A 263 13.95 22.02 3.29
N ALA A 264 14.63 20.96 2.87
CA ALA A 264 15.39 20.10 3.76
C ALA A 264 16.57 20.83 4.45
N GLN A 265 17.24 21.75 3.76
CA GLN A 265 18.26 22.57 4.41
C GLN A 265 17.65 23.47 5.50
N LYS A 266 16.52 24.12 5.20
CA LYS A 266 15.79 24.93 6.20
C LYS A 266 15.35 24.11 7.41
N TRP A 267 15.00 22.83 7.19
CA TRP A 267 14.70 21.88 8.26
C TRP A 267 15.92 21.67 9.17
N CYS A 268 17.06 21.31 8.59
CA CYS A 268 18.31 21.14 9.33
C CYS A 268 18.72 22.42 10.08
N ASP A 269 18.66 23.58 9.42
CA ASP A 269 19.04 24.87 10.01
C ASP A 269 18.15 25.24 11.21
N ALA A 270 16.84 24.97 11.12
CA ALA A 270 15.90 25.21 12.20
C ALA A 270 16.21 24.34 13.42
N LEU A 271 16.55 23.06 13.20
CA LEU A 271 16.97 22.16 14.27
C LEU A 271 18.31 22.56 14.87
N ASP A 272 19.32 22.88 14.04
CA ASP A 272 20.64 23.30 14.53
C ASP A 272 20.59 24.57 15.38
N THR A 273 19.67 25.47 15.04
CA THR A 273 19.49 26.73 15.78
C THR A 273 18.85 26.52 17.15
N VAL A 274 17.87 25.62 17.26
CA VAL A 274 16.99 25.53 18.44
C VAL A 274 17.27 24.30 19.31
N ALA A 275 17.55 23.15 18.70
CA ALA A 275 17.71 21.88 19.41
C ALA A 275 18.76 21.90 20.54
N PRO A 276 19.94 22.56 20.39
CA PRO A 276 20.95 22.57 21.45
C PRO A 276 20.49 23.23 22.77
N ALA A 277 19.44 24.06 22.73
CA ALA A 277 18.92 24.78 23.90
C ALA A 277 17.70 24.10 24.55
N LEU A 278 17.13 23.08 23.91
CA LEU A 278 15.91 22.42 24.40
C LEU A 278 16.25 21.27 25.36
N PRO A 279 15.56 21.17 26.51
CA PRO A 279 15.71 20.01 27.38
C PRO A 279 15.12 18.77 26.70
N VAL A 280 15.89 17.68 26.69
CA VAL A 280 15.44 16.38 26.18
C VAL A 280 14.97 15.53 27.37
N PRO A 281 13.70 15.09 27.43
CA PRO A 281 13.25 14.15 28.46
C PRO A 281 14.00 12.81 28.37
N ASP A 282 14.41 12.26 29.51
CA ASP A 282 15.16 10.98 29.57
C ASP A 282 14.41 9.81 28.93
N ASN A 283 13.07 9.82 28.97
CA ASN A 283 12.19 8.79 28.40
C ASN A 283 11.49 9.24 27.11
N LEU A 284 12.08 10.18 26.35
CA LEU A 284 11.44 10.75 25.17
C LEU A 284 11.01 9.69 24.13
N THR A 285 11.84 8.69 23.86
CA THR A 285 11.52 7.62 22.89
C THR A 285 10.28 6.83 23.30
N ASP A 286 10.14 6.52 24.59
CA ASP A 286 8.95 5.80 25.11
C ASP A 286 7.71 6.68 25.05
N LEU A 287 7.86 7.98 25.36
CA LEU A 287 6.76 8.95 25.26
C LEU A 287 6.28 9.11 23.81
N LEU A 288 7.20 9.21 22.85
CA LEU A 288 6.89 9.29 21.43
C LEU A 288 6.21 8.01 20.95
N SER A 289 6.75 6.83 21.30
CA SER A 289 6.16 5.53 20.98
C SER A 289 4.73 5.40 21.52
N GLY A 290 4.51 5.80 22.78
CA GLY A 290 3.19 5.78 23.40
C GLY A 290 2.22 6.75 22.74
N ALA A 291 2.66 7.97 22.41
CA ALA A 291 1.83 8.94 21.72
C ALA A 291 1.43 8.47 20.33
N VAL A 292 2.36 7.91 19.55
CA VAL A 292 2.04 7.36 18.22
C VAL A 292 1.15 6.13 18.33
N GLY A 293 1.35 5.25 19.32
CA GLY A 293 0.45 4.14 19.61
C GLY A 293 -1.01 4.62 19.78
N VAL A 294 -1.24 5.68 20.55
CA VAL A 294 -2.57 6.29 20.70
C VAL A 294 -3.15 6.78 19.37
N VAL A 295 -2.32 7.44 18.53
CA VAL A 295 -2.77 7.88 17.19
C VAL A 295 -3.19 6.69 16.34
N MET A 296 -2.40 5.62 16.34
CA MET A 296 -2.68 4.42 15.53
C MET A 296 -3.93 3.70 16.00
N ASP A 297 -4.14 3.59 17.31
CA ASP A 297 -5.34 3.00 17.92
C ASP A 297 -6.60 3.83 17.59
N HIS A 298 -6.53 5.16 17.74
CA HIS A 298 -7.64 6.05 17.38
C HIS A 298 -7.97 5.94 15.90
N ALA A 299 -6.96 6.01 15.03
CA ALA A 299 -7.17 5.89 13.61
C ALA A 299 -7.81 4.55 13.23
N ALA A 300 -7.42 3.46 13.89
CA ALA A 300 -8.00 2.13 13.65
C ALA A 300 -9.46 2.06 14.08
N ALA A 301 -9.79 2.68 15.22
CA ALA A 301 -11.16 2.79 15.69
C ALA A 301 -12.04 3.62 14.73
N THR A 302 -11.51 4.74 14.21
CA THR A 302 -12.20 5.56 13.20
C THR A 302 -12.46 4.75 11.92
N ASP A 303 -11.45 4.07 11.39
CA ASP A 303 -11.61 3.25 10.18
C ASP A 303 -12.67 2.15 10.36
N ALA A 304 -12.67 1.48 11.52
CA ALA A 304 -13.65 0.46 11.84
C ALA A 304 -15.07 1.04 11.97
N ALA A 305 -15.21 2.23 12.55
CA ALA A 305 -16.49 2.93 12.66
C ALA A 305 -17.02 3.34 11.27
N ASP A 306 -16.15 3.84 10.39
CA ASP A 306 -16.50 4.23 9.03
C ASP A 306 -16.96 3.01 8.20
N LEU A 307 -16.23 1.90 8.26
CA LEU A 307 -16.62 0.65 7.61
C LEU A 307 -17.98 0.14 8.12
N ALA A 308 -18.21 0.18 9.43
CA ALA A 308 -19.49 -0.20 10.02
C ALA A 308 -20.64 0.72 9.56
N ALA A 309 -20.40 2.03 9.47
CA ALA A 309 -21.38 2.99 9.00
C ALA A 309 -21.71 2.78 7.51
N GLN A 310 -20.72 2.51 6.67
CA GLN A 310 -20.91 2.19 5.25
C GLN A 310 -21.72 0.90 5.06
N ALA A 311 -21.39 -0.16 5.81
CA ALA A 311 -22.15 -1.41 5.79
C ALA A 311 -23.61 -1.21 6.24
N ALA A 312 -23.84 -0.42 7.29
CA ALA A 312 -25.18 -0.09 7.75
C ALA A 312 -25.99 0.67 6.69
N ALA A 313 -25.37 1.64 6.01
CA ALA A 313 -26.00 2.39 4.92
C ALA A 313 -26.35 1.49 3.73
N ALA A 314 -25.43 0.61 3.31
CA ALA A 314 -25.67 -0.35 2.23
C ALA A 314 -26.84 -1.31 2.57
N ASN A 315 -26.87 -1.82 3.80
CA ASN A 315 -27.95 -2.68 4.28
C ASN A 315 -29.30 -1.95 4.32
N ALA A 316 -29.33 -0.69 4.75
CA ALA A 316 -30.54 0.13 4.73
C ALA A 316 -31.07 0.35 3.31
N MET A 317 -30.19 0.64 2.35
CA MET A 317 -30.56 0.78 0.94
C MET A 317 -31.11 -0.52 0.36
N ALA A 318 -30.47 -1.66 0.65
CA ALA A 318 -30.94 -2.97 0.21
C ALA A 318 -32.32 -3.32 0.80
N ALA A 319 -32.54 -3.04 2.09
CA ALA A 319 -33.82 -3.23 2.75
C ALA A 319 -34.93 -2.36 2.15
N GLN A 320 -34.64 -1.09 1.87
CA GLN A 320 -35.58 -0.18 1.22
C GLN A 320 -35.94 -0.65 -0.19
N SER A 321 -34.95 -1.07 -0.99
CA SER A 321 -35.17 -1.63 -2.33
C SER A 321 -36.07 -2.87 -2.30
N LYS A 322 -35.82 -3.79 -1.35
CA LYS A 322 -36.64 -4.99 -1.13
C LYS A 322 -38.08 -4.64 -0.74
N ALA A 323 -38.27 -3.69 0.19
CA ALA A 323 -39.59 -3.24 0.61
C ALA A 323 -40.38 -2.62 -0.55
N GLN A 324 -39.75 -1.78 -1.37
CA GLN A 324 -40.37 -1.20 -2.57
C GLN A 324 -40.74 -2.28 -3.60
N ALA A 325 -39.88 -3.28 -3.81
CA ALA A 325 -40.18 -4.40 -4.71
C ALA A 325 -41.38 -5.21 -4.22
N GLN A 326 -41.49 -5.45 -2.91
CA GLN A 326 -42.63 -6.14 -2.29
C GLN A 326 -43.93 -5.32 -2.43
N ASP A 327 -43.90 -4.02 -2.16
CA ASP A 327 -45.06 -3.14 -2.34
C ASP A 327 -45.52 -3.11 -3.80
N ARG A 328 -44.59 -2.98 -4.76
CA ARG A 328 -44.93 -3.08 -6.19
C ARG A 328 -45.57 -4.42 -6.55
N ALA A 329 -45.03 -5.53 -6.04
CA ALA A 329 -45.58 -6.87 -6.27
C ALA A 329 -46.98 -7.03 -5.66
N GLN A 330 -47.20 -6.49 -4.46
CA GLN A 330 -48.50 -6.51 -3.79
C GLN A 330 -49.54 -5.68 -4.55
N ARG A 331 -49.20 -4.46 -4.98
CA ARG A 331 -50.08 -3.60 -5.80
C ARG A 331 -50.41 -4.26 -7.13
N ALA A 332 -49.44 -4.88 -7.80
CA ALA A 332 -49.69 -5.63 -9.03
C ALA A 332 -50.62 -6.83 -8.78
N GLY A 333 -50.43 -7.56 -7.68
CA GLY A 333 -51.31 -8.66 -7.26
C GLY A 333 -52.75 -8.20 -6.99
N GLN A 334 -52.92 -7.08 -6.28
CA GLN A 334 -54.23 -6.49 -6.02
C GLN A 334 -54.93 -6.04 -7.31
N ARG A 335 -54.21 -5.39 -8.23
CA ARG A 335 -54.73 -5.00 -9.55
C ARG A 335 -55.20 -6.21 -10.36
N ARG A 336 -54.43 -7.30 -10.38
CA ARG A 336 -54.84 -8.55 -11.05
C ARG A 336 -56.11 -9.15 -10.45
N LYS A 337 -56.21 -9.20 -9.12
CA LYS A 337 -57.42 -9.67 -8.42
C LYS A 337 -58.64 -8.80 -8.75
N ALA A 338 -58.49 -7.47 -8.69
CA ALA A 338 -59.56 -6.55 -9.04
C ALA A 338 -60.04 -6.72 -10.49
N ALA A 339 -59.11 -6.87 -11.44
CA ALA A 339 -59.44 -7.12 -12.84
C ALA A 339 -60.18 -8.47 -13.03
N ALA A 340 -59.76 -9.52 -12.32
CA ALA A 340 -60.43 -10.82 -12.37
C ALA A 340 -61.86 -10.76 -11.80
N THR A 341 -62.05 -10.07 -10.66
CA THR A 341 -63.38 -9.84 -10.08
C THR A 341 -64.27 -9.04 -11.03
N ALA A 342 -63.76 -7.95 -11.61
CA ALA A 342 -64.51 -7.16 -12.59
C ALA A 342 -64.95 -8.01 -13.79
N LYS A 343 -64.04 -8.81 -14.37
CA LYS A 343 -64.35 -9.73 -15.46
C LYS A 343 -65.48 -10.71 -15.10
N SER A 344 -65.49 -11.24 -13.88
CA SER A 344 -66.56 -12.13 -13.38
C SER A 344 -67.91 -11.41 -13.30
N VAL A 345 -67.95 -10.21 -12.73
CA VAL A 345 -69.19 -9.42 -12.55
C VAL A 345 -69.79 -9.00 -13.89
N PHE A 346 -68.97 -8.53 -14.84
CA PHE A 346 -69.47 -8.01 -16.12
C PHE A 346 -69.80 -9.11 -17.13
N ASN A 347 -69.19 -10.30 -17.05
CA ASN A 347 -69.53 -11.41 -17.94
C ASN A 347 -70.72 -12.26 -17.42
N ALA A 348 -71.03 -12.23 -16.13
CA ALA A 348 -72.14 -13.01 -15.56
C ALA A 348 -73.54 -12.47 -15.92
N ARG A 349 -73.66 -11.25 -16.45
CA ARG A 349 -74.94 -10.68 -16.92
C ARG A 349 -75.20 -10.86 -18.42
N GLY A 350 -74.36 -11.63 -19.11
CA GLY A 350 -74.56 -12.03 -20.50
C GLY A 350 -75.44 -13.26 -20.69
N THR A 351 -76.50 -13.44 -19.88
CA THR A 351 -77.56 -14.40 -20.21
C THR A 351 -78.55 -13.71 -21.14
N THR A 352 -78.39 -14.04 -22.42
CA THR A 352 -79.38 -14.00 -23.51
C THR A 352 -80.80 -13.61 -23.11
N VAL A 353 -81.22 -12.40 -23.50
CA VAL A 353 -82.62 -12.12 -23.82
C VAL A 353 -82.85 -12.64 -25.23
N THR A 354 -83.55 -13.77 -25.35
CA THR A 354 -84.17 -14.21 -26.60
C THR A 354 -85.41 -13.36 -26.86
N PRO A 355 -85.56 -12.74 -28.04
CA PRO A 355 -86.79 -12.05 -28.40
C PRO A 355 -87.80 -13.08 -28.91
N ASP A 356 -88.99 -13.10 -28.29
CA ASP A 356 -90.23 -13.60 -28.90
C ASP A 356 -91.26 -12.46 -28.89
#